data_AF-A0A927MG10-F1
#
_entry.id   AF-A0A927MG10-F1
#
_cell.length_a   1.000
_cell.length_b   1.000
_cell.length_c   1.000
_cell.angle_alpha   90.00
_cell.angle_beta   90.00
_cell.angle_gamma   90.00
#
_symmetry.space_group_name_H-M   'P 1'
#
loop_
_entity.id
_entity.type
_entity.pdbx_description
1 polymer ?
#
loop_
_entity_poly.entity_id
_entity_poly.type
_entity_poly.pdbx_seq_one_letter_code
_entity_poly.pdbx_strand_id
1 'polypeptide(L)'
;MISELKRSEFHKCRDLLYEQGQLEAKAVVEGVNPGRIFVDDIESPASGLIWLGNNDGFFFIGDERNEGFNTELNHFIDTVIIPEARKVGLTWFEGIGNHNKWDETIKKVFENRNLGSWNQRVYTLQKKRL
;
A
#
# COMPACT_ATOMS: atom_id res chain seq x y z
N MET A 1 -11.83 -10.07 -4.94
CA MET A 1 -10.60 -10.46 -5.67
C MET A 1 -9.77 -9.22 -5.87
N ILE A 2 -8.51 -9.23 -5.45
CA ILE A 2 -7.63 -8.07 -5.59
C ILE A 2 -7.18 -7.95 -7.06
N SER A 3 -7.33 -6.76 -7.65
CA SER A 3 -7.06 -6.50 -9.07
C SER A 3 -6.07 -5.35 -9.25
N GLU A 4 -5.18 -5.47 -10.24
CA GLU A 4 -4.21 -4.43 -10.57
C GLU A 4 -4.85 -3.36 -11.47
N LEU A 5 -4.70 -2.09 -11.08
CA LEU A 5 -5.12 -0.95 -11.89
C LEU A 5 -4.13 -0.68 -13.02
N LYS A 6 -4.64 -0.21 -14.17
CA LYS A 6 -3.78 0.42 -15.17
C LYS A 6 -3.30 1.77 -14.66
N ARG A 7 -2.11 2.20 -15.08
CA ARG A 7 -1.56 3.50 -14.70
C ARG A 7 -2.49 4.69 -15.00
N SER A 8 -3.26 4.60 -16.10
CA SER A 8 -4.27 5.62 -16.45
C SER A 8 -5.41 5.75 -15.43
N GLU A 9 -5.59 4.75 -14.57
CA GLU A 9 -6.69 4.63 -13.61
C GLU A 9 -6.25 4.89 -12.16
N PHE A 10 -4.96 5.15 -11.92
CA PHE A 10 -4.44 5.39 -10.56
C PHE A 10 -5.17 6.52 -9.83
N HIS A 11 -5.66 7.53 -10.57
CA HIS A 11 -6.44 8.63 -10.02
C HIS A 11 -7.71 8.20 -9.26
N LYS A 12 -8.24 6.99 -9.50
CA LYS A 12 -9.36 6.41 -8.76
C LYS A 12 -9.03 6.21 -7.26
N CYS A 13 -7.75 6.14 -6.90
CA CYS A 13 -7.30 5.94 -5.52
C CYS A 13 -7.06 7.25 -4.74
N ARG A 14 -7.32 8.43 -5.32
CA ARG A 14 -7.05 9.72 -4.65
C ARG A 14 -7.73 9.85 -3.29
N ASP A 15 -9.00 9.46 -3.23
CA ASP A 15 -9.83 9.61 -2.03
C ASP A 15 -9.51 8.55 -0.96
N LEU A 16 -8.70 7.54 -1.28
CA LEU A 16 -8.25 6.49 -0.36
C LEU A 16 -7.00 6.93 0.42
N LEU A 17 -6.33 7.99 -0.03
CA LEU A 17 -5.10 8.47 0.59
C LEU A 17 -5.40 9.35 1.80
N TYR A 18 -4.72 9.06 2.90
CA TYR A 18 -4.74 9.90 4.08
C TYR A 18 -3.98 11.20 3.80
N GLU A 19 -4.60 12.33 4.14
CA GLU A 19 -4.05 13.66 3.87
C GLU A 19 -2.69 13.86 4.57
N GLN A 20 -2.50 13.33 5.77
CA GLN A 20 -1.23 13.38 6.50
C GLN A 20 -0.38 12.11 6.31
N GLY A 21 -0.76 11.26 5.37
CA GLY A 21 -0.01 10.06 4.99
C GLY A 21 1.26 10.37 4.20
N GLN A 22 1.99 9.30 3.88
CA GLN A 22 3.29 9.33 3.22
C GLN A 22 3.21 9.89 1.79
N LEU A 23 4.20 10.68 1.39
CA LEU A 23 4.23 11.39 0.11
C LEU A 23 4.44 10.44 -1.07
N GLU A 24 5.14 9.34 -0.83
CA GLU A 24 5.50 8.31 -1.80
C GLU A 24 4.24 7.65 -2.38
N ALA A 25 3.27 7.31 -1.52
CA ALA A 25 1.97 6.78 -1.93
C ALA A 25 1.22 7.77 -2.84
N LYS A 26 1.19 9.05 -2.44
CA LYS A 26 0.57 10.13 -3.23
C LYS A 26 1.24 10.29 -4.60
N ALA A 27 2.57 10.25 -4.64
CA ALA A 27 3.33 10.41 -5.87
C ALA A 27 3.06 9.28 -6.88
N VAL A 28 2.82 8.04 -6.41
CA VAL A 28 2.39 6.94 -7.27
C VAL A 28 0.96 7.15 -7.79
N VAL A 29 0.02 7.49 -6.91
CA VAL A 29 -1.40 7.73 -7.29
C VAL A 29 -1.53 8.87 -8.30
N GLU A 30 -0.75 9.94 -8.15
CA GLU A 30 -0.70 11.06 -9.10
C GLU A 30 0.12 10.75 -10.37
N GLY A 31 0.70 9.55 -10.48
CA GLY A 31 1.47 9.11 -11.64
C GLY A 31 2.82 9.79 -11.81
N VAL A 32 3.27 10.56 -10.82
CA VAL A 32 4.57 11.24 -10.77
C VAL A 32 5.69 10.20 -10.63
N ASN A 33 5.51 9.25 -9.72
CA ASN A 33 6.46 8.16 -9.48
C ASN A 33 5.96 6.84 -10.09
N PRO A 34 6.87 5.95 -10.52
CA PRO A 34 6.50 4.60 -10.91
C PRO A 34 5.98 3.82 -9.71
N GLY A 35 5.06 2.90 -9.97
CA GLY A 35 4.50 2.00 -8.97
C GLY A 35 3.38 1.18 -9.55
N ARG A 36 2.85 0.28 -8.73
CA ARG A 36 1.70 -0.58 -9.05
C ARG A 36 0.64 -0.36 -7.98
N ILE A 37 -0.63 -0.36 -8.37
CA ILE A 37 -1.74 -0.20 -7.44
C ILE A 37 -2.69 -1.38 -7.61
N PHE A 38 -3.00 -2.03 -6.50
CA PHE A 38 -3.92 -3.16 -6.42
C PHE A 38 -5.10 -2.78 -5.54
N VAL A 39 -6.32 -3.07 -5.97
CA VAL A 39 -7.55 -2.64 -5.30
C VAL A 39 -8.56 -3.77 -5.17
N ASP A 40 -9.52 -3.61 -4.29
CA ASP A 40 -10.65 -4.53 -4.11
C ASP A 40 -11.65 -4.48 -5.27
N ASP A 41 -11.90 -3.29 -5.83
CA ASP A 41 -12.76 -3.05 -6.99
C ASP A 41 -12.13 -2.00 -7.92
N ILE A 42 -12.11 -2.27 -9.23
CA ILE A 42 -11.43 -1.39 -10.20
C ILE A 42 -12.25 -0.15 -10.58
N GLU A 43 -13.57 -0.17 -10.39
CA GLU A 43 -14.45 0.95 -10.74
C GLU A 43 -14.67 1.88 -9.56
N SER A 44 -14.78 1.33 -8.34
CA SER A 44 -14.98 2.09 -7.12
C SER A 44 -14.15 1.50 -5.96
N PRO A 45 -12.82 1.72 -5.95
CA PRO A 45 -11.95 1.20 -4.90
C PRO A 45 -12.35 1.67 -3.50
N ALA A 46 -12.41 0.76 -2.54
CA ALA A 46 -12.56 1.09 -1.12
C ALA A 46 -11.25 0.87 -0.34
N SER A 47 -10.45 -0.12 -0.75
CA SER A 47 -9.16 -0.44 -0.13
C SER A 47 -8.14 -0.79 -1.20
N GLY A 48 -6.87 -0.52 -0.91
CA GLY A 48 -5.81 -0.83 -1.87
C GLY A 48 -4.44 -1.06 -1.26
N LEU A 49 -3.57 -1.62 -2.09
CA LEU A 49 -2.16 -1.85 -1.84
C LEU A 49 -1.36 -1.16 -2.95
N ILE A 50 -0.50 -0.22 -2.59
CA ILE A 50 0.45 0.39 -3.50
C ILE A 50 1.79 -0.32 -3.34
N TRP A 51 2.42 -0.74 -4.43
CA TRP A 51 3.82 -1.15 -4.46
C TRP A 51 4.65 -0.05 -5.13
N LEU A 52 5.60 0.52 -4.39
CA LEU A 52 6.47 1.55 -4.93
C LEU A 52 7.41 0.99 -6.01
N GLY A 53 7.58 1.70 -7.13
CA GLY A 53 8.37 1.22 -8.26
C GLY A 53 9.89 1.19 -8.05
N ASN A 54 10.38 1.81 -6.98
CA ASN A 54 11.76 1.67 -6.51
C ASN A 54 11.96 0.43 -5.62
N ASN A 55 10.91 -0.34 -5.35
CA ASN A 55 10.88 -1.51 -4.48
C ASN A 55 11.10 -1.23 -2.98
N ASP A 56 10.97 0.03 -2.54
CA ASP A 56 11.14 0.42 -1.13
C ASP A 56 9.84 0.26 -0.32
N GLY A 57 9.12 -0.82 -0.56
CA GLY A 57 7.96 -1.23 0.24
C GLY A 57 6.59 -0.96 -0.38
N PHE A 58 5.59 -1.18 0.46
CA PHE A 58 4.18 -1.25 0.11
C PHE A 58 3.33 -0.39 1.05
N PHE A 59 2.28 0.23 0.54
CA PHE A 59 1.32 1.02 1.32
C PHE A 59 -0.08 0.45 1.27
N PHE A 60 -0.67 0.19 2.43
CA PHE A 60 -2.10 -0.09 2.56
C PHE A 60 -2.87 1.25 2.64
N ILE A 61 -3.88 1.42 1.78
CA ILE A 61 -4.67 2.65 1.64
C ILE A 61 -6.17 2.35 1.71
N GLY A 62 -6.98 3.37 1.99
CA GLY A 62 -8.44 3.23 2.07
C GLY A 62 -8.91 2.55 3.36
N ASP A 63 -10.09 1.93 3.30
CA ASP A 63 -10.78 1.37 4.47
C ASP A 63 -10.05 0.14 5.03
N GLU A 64 -9.58 0.22 6.27
CA GLU A 64 -8.89 -0.90 6.95
C GLU A 64 -9.82 -2.06 7.32
N ARG A 65 -11.14 -1.86 7.23
CA ARG A 65 -12.19 -2.79 7.67
C ARG A 65 -12.85 -3.53 6.51
N ASN A 66 -12.36 -3.35 5.29
CA ASN A 66 -12.86 -4.04 4.12
C ASN A 66 -12.50 -5.54 4.19
N GLU A 67 -13.38 -6.32 4.81
CA GLU A 67 -13.18 -7.75 5.01
C GLU A 67 -12.97 -8.49 3.68
N GLY A 68 -13.67 -8.10 2.61
CA GLY A 68 -13.51 -8.72 1.29
C GLY A 68 -12.12 -8.52 0.68
N PHE A 69 -11.49 -7.38 0.93
CA PHE A 69 -10.09 -7.15 0.59
C PHE A 69 -9.16 -7.91 1.54
N ASN A 70 -9.42 -7.81 2.84
CA ASN A 70 -8.54 -8.33 3.89
C ASN A 70 -8.41 -9.86 3.87
N THR A 71 -9.50 -10.59 3.61
CA THR A 71 -9.47 -12.06 3.53
C THR A 71 -8.66 -12.57 2.34
N GLU A 72 -8.55 -11.77 1.27
CA GLU A 72 -7.84 -12.13 0.04
C GLU A 72 -6.34 -11.81 0.10
N LEU A 73 -5.90 -10.92 1.01
CA LEU A 73 -4.53 -10.42 1.06
C LEU A 73 -3.47 -11.51 1.16
N ASN A 74 -3.69 -12.54 1.98
CA ASN A 74 -2.73 -13.65 2.12
C ASN A 74 -2.57 -14.42 0.81
N HIS A 75 -3.69 -14.79 0.18
CA HIS A 75 -3.68 -15.51 -1.08
C HIS A 75 -3.05 -14.66 -2.19
N PHE A 76 -3.38 -13.37 -2.25
CA PHE A 76 -2.84 -12.42 -3.20
C PHE A 76 -1.32 -12.23 -3.03
N ILE A 77 -0.84 -12.14 -1.80
CA ILE A 77 0.60 -12.06 -1.53
C ILE A 77 1.32 -13.33 -2.02
N ASP A 78 0.77 -14.52 -1.75
CA ASP A 78 1.42 -15.77 -2.13
C ASP A 78 1.45 -16.01 -3.64
N THR A 79 0.39 -15.59 -4.33
CA THR A 79 0.20 -15.88 -5.76
C THR A 79 0.66 -14.78 -6.70
N VAL A 80 0.71 -13.53 -6.23
CA VAL A 80 1.08 -12.36 -7.06
C VAL A 80 2.32 -11.68 -6.51
N ILE A 81 2.27 -11.20 -5.26
CA ILE A 81 3.35 -10.35 -4.75
C ILE A 81 4.66 -11.11 -4.62
N ILE A 82 4.68 -12.30 -4.00
CA ILE A 82 5.90 -13.08 -3.82
C ILE A 82 6.57 -13.44 -5.16
N PRO A 83 5.85 -13.98 -6.17
CA PRO A 83 6.44 -14.24 -7.48
C PRO A 83 7.02 -13.00 -8.15
N GLU A 84 6.31 -11.88 -8.10
CA GLU A 84 6.75 -10.63 -8.73
C GLU A 84 7.95 -10.01 -8.00
N ALA A 85 7.92 -9.98 -6.66
CA ALA A 85 9.00 -9.49 -5.83
C ALA A 85 10.30 -10.27 -6.07
N ARG A 86 10.21 -11.59 -6.24
CA ARG A 86 11.36 -12.44 -6.56
C ARG A 86 11.99 -12.12 -7.92
N LYS A 87 11.21 -11.69 -8.92
CA LYS A 87 11.75 -11.31 -10.24
C LYS A 87 12.67 -10.09 -10.17
N VAL A 88 12.47 -9.24 -9.16
CA VAL A 88 13.29 -8.05 -8.92
C VAL A 88 14.26 -8.24 -7.74
N GLY A 89 14.47 -9.48 -7.29
CA GLY A 89 15.46 -9.83 -6.27
C GLY A 89 15.05 -9.55 -4.82
N LEU A 90 13.78 -9.22 -4.56
CA LEU A 90 13.28 -8.97 -3.22
C LEU A 90 12.93 -10.28 -2.50
N THR A 91 13.37 -10.38 -1.26
CA THR A 91 13.07 -11.49 -0.34
C THR A 91 12.23 -11.09 0.86
N TRP A 92 11.94 -9.79 0.99
CA TRP A 92 11.17 -9.20 2.09
C TRP A 92 10.03 -8.34 1.56
N PHE A 93 8.95 -8.29 2.32
CA PHE A 93 7.79 -7.44 2.10
C PHE A 93 7.71 -6.44 3.25
N GLU A 94 7.97 -5.16 2.97
CA GLU A 94 7.78 -4.07 3.93
C GLU A 94 6.43 -3.41 3.66
N GLY A 95 5.50 -3.50 4.63
CA GLY A 95 4.15 -2.96 4.51
C GLY A 95 3.89 -1.86 5.53
N ILE A 96 3.33 -0.74 5.06
CA ILE A 96 3.04 0.45 5.88
C ILE A 96 1.57 0.84 5.70
N GLY A 97 0.85 1.09 6.80
CA GLY A 97 -0.47 1.69 6.75
C GLY A 97 -0.39 3.18 6.38
N ASN A 98 -1.18 3.65 5.42
CA ASN A 98 -1.23 5.08 5.08
C ASN A 98 -1.93 5.93 6.15
N HIS A 99 -2.62 5.28 7.09
CA HIS A 99 -3.05 5.83 8.38
C HIS A 99 -2.94 4.78 9.49
N ASN A 100 -2.92 5.22 10.75
CA ASN A 100 -2.65 4.39 11.93
C ASN A 100 -3.65 3.22 12.16
N LYS A 101 -4.90 3.33 11.71
CA LYS A 101 -5.88 2.25 11.90
C LYS A 101 -5.49 0.94 11.19
N TRP A 102 -4.67 1.01 10.14
CA TRP A 102 -4.17 -0.18 9.45
C TRP A 102 -3.26 -1.04 10.34
N ASP A 103 -2.66 -0.50 11.41
CA ASP A 103 -1.69 -1.23 12.24
C ASP A 103 -2.29 -2.50 12.87
N GLU A 104 -3.53 -2.43 13.37
CA GLU A 104 -4.22 -3.58 13.95
C GLU A 104 -4.67 -4.56 12.87
N THR A 105 -5.19 -4.05 11.75
CA THR A 105 -5.61 -4.87 10.60
C THR A 105 -4.42 -5.66 10.04
N ILE A 106 -3.27 -5.03 9.78
CA ILE A 106 -2.08 -5.68 9.23
C ILE A 106 -1.61 -6.80 10.17
N LYS A 107 -1.54 -6.55 11.49
CA LYS A 107 -1.16 -7.57 12.47
C LYS A 107 -2.09 -8.76 12.47
N LYS A 108 -3.41 -8.52 12.39
CA LYS A 108 -4.44 -9.57 12.37
C LYS A 108 -4.40 -10.36 11.07
N VAL A 109 -4.42 -9.69 9.92
CA VAL A 109 -4.44 -10.33 8.59
C VAL A 109 -3.21 -11.21 8.40
N PHE A 110 -2.04 -10.77 8.88
CA PHE A 110 -0.78 -11.50 8.70
C PHE A 110 -0.30 -12.21 9.96
N GLU A 111 -1.19 -12.52 10.91
CA GLU A 111 -0.84 -13.16 12.18
C GLU A 111 -0.12 -14.51 12.02
N ASN A 112 -0.39 -15.20 10.90
CA ASN A 112 0.22 -16.48 10.55
C ASN A 112 1.55 -16.35 9.78
N ARG A 113 2.05 -15.13 9.56
CA ARG A 113 3.35 -14.83 8.92
C ARG A 113 4.37 -14.39 9.96
N ASN A 114 5.66 -14.53 9.66
CA ASN A 114 6.71 -14.00 10.53
C ASN A 114 6.78 -12.47 10.37
N LEU A 115 6.30 -11.75 11.39
CA LEU A 115 6.23 -10.29 11.37
C LEU A 115 7.35 -9.63 12.18
N GLY A 116 8.04 -8.68 11.56
CA GLY A 116 8.83 -7.66 12.26
C GLY A 116 8.08 -6.33 12.27
N SER A 117 8.31 -5.50 13.29
CA SER A 117 7.77 -4.13 13.31
C SER A 117 8.80 -3.16 13.88
N TRP A 118 8.81 -1.94 13.35
CA TRP A 118 9.68 -0.86 13.79
C TRP A 118 9.00 0.49 13.52
N ASN A 119 9.52 1.55 14.13
CA ASN A 119 9.03 2.90 13.92
C ASN A 119 9.82 3.58 12.79
N GLN A 120 9.13 4.03 11.75
CA GLN A 120 9.70 4.94 10.76
C GLN A 120 9.54 6.38 11.25
N ARG A 121 10.61 7.18 11.17
CA ARG A 121 10.59 8.60 11.54
C ARG A 121 10.71 9.45 10.28
N VAL A 122 9.63 10.13 9.93
CA VAL A 122 9.57 11.06 8.79
C VAL A 122 9.70 12.49 9.31
N TYR A 123 10.57 13.28 8.69
CA TYR A 123 10.82 14.67 9.07
C TYR A 123 10.35 15.60 7.97
N THR A 124 9.72 16.71 8.36
CA THR A 124 9.38 17.80 7.45
C THR A 124 10.24 19.01 7.77
N LEU A 125 10.88 19.60 6.76
CA LEU A 125 11.58 20.87 6.94
C LEU A 125 10.54 21.97 7.24
N GLN A 126 10.64 22.59 8.40
CA GLN A 126 9.81 23.75 8.72
C GLN A 126 10.20 24.91 7.78
N LYS A 127 9.28 25.32 6.90
CA LYS A 127 9.45 26.57 6.15
C LYS A 127 9.51 27.72 7.16
N LYS A 128 10.58 28.53 7.11
CA LYS A 128 10.60 29.83 7.81
C LYS A 128 9.36 30.61 7.36
N ARG A 129 8.52 31.01 8.31
CA ARG A 129 7.50 32.04 8.05
C ARG A 129 8.26 33.32 7.68
N LEU A 130 8.11 33.76 6.43
CA LEU A 130 8.43 35.11 6.00
C LEU A 130 7.34 36.06 6.50
#